data_AF-A0A7S2XFE0-F1
#
_entry.id   AF-A0A7S2XFE0-F1
#
_cell.length_a   1.000
_cell.length_b   1.000
_cell.length_c   1.000
_cell.angle_alpha   90.00
_cell.angle_beta   90.00
_cell.angle_gamma   90.00
#
_symmetry.space_group_name_H-M   'P 1'
#
loop_
_entity.id
_entity.type
_entity.pdbx_description
1 polymer ?
#
loop_
_entity_poly.entity_id
_entity_poly.type
_entity_poly.pdbx_seq_one_letter_code
_entity_poly.pdbx_strand_id
1 'polypeptide(L)'
;CIRLSTDHKPELPKERKMIEQAGGRLVFSGCWRVDHPSLACRLACSRSIGDRKFKEVGVISAEPDVRTFKLTPDDRFILIASDGVWDVLSDRQATEIVR
;
A
#
# COMPACT_ATOMS: atom_id res chain seq x y z
N CYS A 1 10.95 10.50 13.93
CA CYS A 1 10.57 10.17 12.55
C CYS A 1 9.05 10.27 12.46
N ILE A 2 8.52 10.91 11.42
CA ILE A 2 7.07 11.06 11.20
C ILE A 2 6.75 10.29 9.93
N ARG A 3 5.81 9.33 10.00
CA ARG A 3 5.38 8.56 8.84
C ARG A 3 4.45 9.40 7.97
N LEU A 4 4.83 9.60 6.71
CA LEU A 4 4.12 10.50 5.80
C LEU A 4 3.03 9.80 4.98
N SER A 5 3.17 8.51 4.67
CA SER A 5 2.19 7.70 3.93
C SER A 5 1.63 6.54 4.78
N THR A 6 0.59 5.88 4.29
CA THR A 6 0.09 4.64 4.87
C THR A 6 0.01 3.62 3.76
N ASP A 7 0.62 2.45 3.96
CA ASP A 7 0.61 1.38 2.97
C ASP A 7 -0.81 0.95 2.65
N HIS A 8 -1.13 0.83 1.36
CA HIS A 8 -2.41 0.31 0.90
C HIS A 8 -2.41 -1.23 0.92
N LYS A 9 -2.31 -1.80 2.12
CA LYS A 9 -2.37 -3.25 2.33
C LYS A 9 -3.83 -3.72 2.18
N PRO A 10 -4.10 -4.83 1.44
CA PRO A 10 -5.48 -5.26 1.13
C PRO A 10 -6.39 -5.48 2.34
N GLU A 11 -5.84 -5.87 3.47
CA GLU A 11 -6.56 -6.17 4.72
C GLU A 11 -7.03 -4.93 5.48
N LEU A 12 -6.56 -3.74 5.11
CA LEU A 12 -7.00 -2.51 5.77
C LEU A 12 -8.51 -2.29 5.54
N PRO A 13 -9.28 -1.84 6.55
CA PRO A 13 -10.74 -1.78 6.46
C PRO A 13 -11.28 -1.02 5.24
N LYS A 14 -10.63 0.09 4.86
CA LYS A 14 -11.00 0.89 3.68
C LYS A 14 -10.79 0.11 2.38
N GLU A 15 -9.63 -0.51 2.24
CA GLU A 15 -9.23 -1.26 1.04
C GLU A 15 -10.05 -2.55 0.92
N ARG A 16 -10.17 -3.30 2.01
CA ARG A 16 -10.96 -4.53 2.10
C ARG A 16 -12.42 -4.30 1.71
N LYS A 17 -13.03 -3.24 2.24
CA LYS A 17 -14.42 -2.89 1.91
C LYS A 17 -14.60 -2.64 0.41
N MET A 18 -13.68 -1.90 -0.22
CA MET A 18 -13.72 -1.67 -1.66
C MET A 18 -13.62 -2.99 -2.44
N ILE A 19 -12.67 -3.85 -2.07
CA ILE A 19 -12.46 -5.17 -2.71
C ILE A 19 -13.73 -6.03 -2.60
N GLU A 20 -14.31 -6.14 -1.41
CA GLU A 20 -15.51 -6.96 -1.15
C GLU A 20 -16.75 -6.40 -1.87
N GLN A 21 -16.89 -5.07 -1.95
CA GLN A 21 -17.98 -4.41 -2.70
C GLN A 21 -17.88 -4.67 -4.21
N ALA A 22 -16.68 -4.87 -4.74
CA ALA A 22 -16.42 -5.24 -6.13
C ALA A 22 -16.54 -6.76 -6.39
N GLY A 23 -17.00 -7.55 -5.42
CA GLY A 23 -17.10 -9.01 -5.54
C GLY A 23 -15.76 -9.75 -5.44
N GLY A 24 -14.69 -9.03 -5.09
CA GLY A 24 -13.40 -9.61 -4.76
C GLY A 24 -13.35 -10.19 -3.35
N ARG A 25 -12.27 -10.87 -3.03
CA ARG A 25 -12.00 -11.41 -1.69
C ARG A 25 -10.53 -11.33 -1.34
N LEU A 26 -10.25 -11.44 -0.05
CA LEU A 26 -8.89 -11.54 0.45
C LEU A 26 -8.51 -13.01 0.67
N VAL A 27 -7.34 -13.39 0.19
CA VAL A 27 -6.73 -14.71 0.42
C VAL A 27 -5.37 -14.53 1.05
N PHE A 28 -5.08 -15.25 2.13
CA PHE A 28 -3.77 -15.23 2.77
C PHE A 28 -2.85 -16.27 2.12
N SER A 29 -1.68 -15.84 1.63
CA SER A 29 -0.65 -16.70 1.04
C SER A 29 0.73 -16.05 1.24
N GLY A 30 1.25 -16.17 2.47
CA GLY A 30 2.44 -15.46 2.95
C GLY A 30 2.18 -13.98 3.27
N CYS A 31 1.29 -13.34 2.52
CA CYS A 31 0.70 -12.03 2.78
C CYS A 31 -0.76 -12.02 2.31
N TRP A 32 -1.52 -11.01 2.70
CA TRP A 32 -2.87 -10.79 2.20
C TRP A 32 -2.85 -10.40 0.72
N ARG A 33 -3.71 -11.05 -0.05
CA ARG A 33 -3.80 -10.85 -1.49
C ARG A 33 -5.23 -10.64 -1.96
N VAL A 34 -5.39 -9.74 -2.92
CA VAL A 34 -6.62 -9.51 -3.67
C VAL A 34 -6.84 -10.65 -4.66
N ASP A 35 -8.00 -11.29 -4.59
CA ASP A 35 -8.45 -12.37 -5.47
C ASP A 35 -9.83 -12.02 -6.05
N HIS A 36 -10.09 -12.42 -7.29
CA HIS A 36 -11.39 -12.24 -7.93
C HIS A 36 -11.67 -13.41 -8.89
N PRO A 37 -12.88 -13.98 -8.94
CA PRO A 37 -13.17 -15.17 -9.75
C PRO A 37 -12.89 -15.04 -11.26
N SER A 38 -12.92 -13.81 -11.79
CA SER A 38 -12.64 -13.54 -13.21
C SER A 38 -11.16 -13.26 -13.52
N LEU A 39 -10.26 -13.31 -12.52
CA LEU A 39 -8.84 -13.03 -12.68
C LEU A 39 -8.00 -14.30 -12.51
N ALA A 40 -6.96 -14.44 -13.33
CA ALA A 40 -6.08 -15.61 -13.32
C ALA A 40 -4.99 -15.58 -12.25
N CYS A 41 -4.79 -14.44 -11.58
CA CYS A 41 -3.75 -14.23 -10.59
C CYS A 41 -4.23 -13.35 -9.44
N ARG A 42 -3.36 -13.16 -8.44
CA ARG A 42 -3.64 -12.41 -7.20
C ARG A 42 -2.58 -11.34 -6.97
N LEU A 43 -2.98 -10.20 -6.39
CA LEU A 43 -2.08 -9.09 -6.08
C LEU A 43 -1.91 -8.90 -4.57
N ALA A 44 -0.71 -8.53 -4.12
CA ALA A 44 -0.43 -8.25 -2.71
C ALA A 44 -0.70 -6.78 -2.31
N CYS A 45 -1.24 -5.97 -3.22
CA CYS A 45 -1.59 -4.57 -3.01
C CYS A 45 -3.04 -4.32 -3.44
N SER A 46 -3.69 -3.34 -2.81
CA SER A 46 -5.03 -2.88 -3.21
C SER A 46 -5.00 -1.68 -4.15
N ARG A 47 -3.80 -1.10 -4.36
CA ARG A 47 -3.60 0.02 -5.28
C ARG A 47 -2.31 -0.14 -6.07
N SER A 48 -2.36 0.19 -7.36
CA SER A 48 -1.20 0.14 -8.25
C SER A 48 -1.38 1.02 -9.48
N ILE A 49 -0.28 1.35 -10.15
CA ILE A 49 -0.28 1.78 -11.55
C ILE A 49 -0.22 0.51 -12.42
N GLY A 50 -0.93 0.46 -13.54
CA GLY A 50 -1.00 -0.76 -14.38
C GLY A 50 -2.18 -1.68 -14.01
N ASP A 51 -1.98 -3.00 -13.94
CA ASP A 51 -2.96 -4.00 -13.49
C ASP A 51 -4.40 -3.79 -14.01
N ARG A 52 -4.52 -3.44 -15.30
CA ARG A 52 -5.77 -2.98 -15.92
C ARG A 52 -6.95 -3.91 -15.64
N LYS A 53 -6.75 -5.23 -15.76
CA LYS A 53 -7.82 -6.23 -15.54
C LYS A 53 -8.39 -6.18 -14.12
N PHE A 54 -7.56 -5.91 -13.11
CA PHE A 54 -8.02 -5.77 -11.72
C PHE A 54 -8.83 -4.48 -11.52
N LYS A 55 -8.49 -3.41 -12.24
CA LYS A 55 -9.24 -2.14 -12.22
C LYS A 55 -10.55 -2.23 -12.98
N GLU A 56 -10.59 -2.98 -14.08
CA GLU A 56 -11.81 -3.23 -14.84
C GLU A 56 -12.87 -3.95 -14.02
N VAL A 57 -12.46 -4.84 -13.11
CA VAL A 57 -13.37 -5.49 -12.16
C VAL A 57 -13.53 -4.69 -10.86
N GLY A 58 -12.84 -3.57 -10.70
CA GLY A 58 -12.98 -2.65 -9.56
C GLY A 58 -12.36 -3.12 -8.23
N VAL A 59 -11.56 -4.20 -8.22
CA VAL A 59 -10.99 -4.74 -6.96
C VAL A 59 -9.69 -4.04 -6.52
N ILE A 60 -9.13 -3.16 -7.36
CA ILE A 60 -8.02 -2.28 -6.98
C ILE A 60 -8.23 -0.88 -7.56
N SER A 61 -7.50 0.11 -7.04
CA SER A 61 -7.53 1.49 -7.55
C SER A 61 -6.15 2.00 -8.00
N ALA A 62 -6.12 2.98 -8.90
CA ALA A 62 -4.92 3.77 -9.19
C ALA A 62 -4.89 5.09 -8.40
N GLU A 63 -5.98 5.43 -7.72
CA GLU A 63 -6.15 6.70 -7.02
C GLU A 63 -5.21 6.77 -5.80
N PRO A 64 -4.28 7.72 -5.74
CA PRO A 64 -3.37 7.86 -4.61
C PRO A 64 -4.09 8.48 -3.40
N ASP A 65 -3.58 8.22 -2.19
CA ASP A 65 -3.93 9.05 -1.03
C ASP A 65 -2.89 10.18 -0.93
N VAL A 66 -3.35 11.43 -1.04
CA VAL A 66 -2.49 12.63 -1.02
C VAL A 66 -2.52 13.26 0.36
N ARG A 67 -1.34 13.64 0.87
CA ARG A 67 -1.18 14.41 2.12
C ARG A 67 -0.22 15.56 1.91
N THR A 68 -0.49 16.69 2.57
CA THR A 68 0.32 17.90 2.50
C THR A 68 0.87 18.20 3.89
N PHE A 69 2.17 18.47 3.97
CA PHE A 69 2.86 18.79 5.22
C PHE A 69 3.58 20.13 5.06
N LYS A 70 3.58 20.94 6.13
CA LYS A 70 4.37 22.18 6.19
C LYS A 70 5.73 21.86 6.78
N LEU A 71 6.80 22.12 6.02
CA LEU A 71 8.16 21.93 6.49
C LEU A 71 8.56 22.98 7.52
N THR A 72 9.41 22.55 8.45
CA THR A 72 10.04 23.35 9.49
C THR A 72 11.57 23.24 9.39
N PRO A 73 12.34 24.15 10.01
CA PRO A 73 13.80 24.02 10.07
C PRO A 73 14.31 22.73 10.74
N ASP A 74 13.49 22.04 11.52
CA ASP A 74 13.83 20.77 12.19
C ASP A 74 13.75 19.55 11.25
N ASP A 75 13.08 19.68 10.10
CA ASP A 75 12.95 18.61 9.11
C ASP A 75 14.24 18.49 8.28
N ARG A 76 14.98 17.39 8.45
CA ARG A 76 16.31 17.20 7.86
C ARG A 76 16.30 16.50 6.51
N PHE A 77 15.46 15.47 6.35
CA PHE A 77 15.40 14.63 5.17
C PHE A 77 14.06 13.90 5.08
N ILE A 78 13.78 13.34 3.91
CA ILE A 78 12.64 12.44 3.66
C ILE A 78 13.20 11.10 3.20
N LEU A 79 12.71 10.02 3.80
CA LEU A 79 13.01 8.66 3.35
C LEU A 79 11.86 8.14 2.49
N ILE A 80 12.18 7.72 1.27
CA ILE A 80 11.25 7.08 0.34
C ILE A 80 11.89 5.76 -0.08
N ALA A 81 11.21 4.65 0.16
CA ALA A 81 11.67 3.32 -0.22
C ALA A 81 10.48 2.40 -0.48
N SER A 82 10.72 1.29 -1.17
CA SER A 82 9.75 0.21 -1.31
C SER A 82 9.65 -0.63 -0.03
N ASP A 83 8.63 -1.49 0.03
CA ASP A 83 8.41 -2.47 1.10
C ASP A 83 9.64 -3.33 1.41
N GLY A 84 10.48 -3.64 0.42
CA GLY A 84 11.75 -4.35 0.64
C GLY A 84 12.67 -3.75 1.73
N VAL A 85 12.56 -2.44 2.03
CA VAL A 85 13.24 -1.82 3.20
C VAL A 85 12.36 -1.91 4.45
N TRP A 86 11.09 -1.54 4.34
CA TRP A 86 10.18 -1.40 5.47
C TRP A 86 9.73 -2.74 6.08
N ASP A 87 9.86 -3.83 5.33
CA ASP A 87 9.58 -5.20 5.80
C ASP A 87 10.66 -5.71 6.76
N VAL A 88 11.85 -5.11 6.76
CA VAL A 88 13.00 -5.53 7.58
C VAL A 88 13.51 -4.47 8.56
N LEU A 89 13.20 -3.18 8.33
CA LEU A 89 13.59 -2.08 9.19
C LEU A 89 12.37 -1.28 9.65
N SER A 90 12.35 -0.95 10.94
CA SER A 90 11.42 0.06 11.47
C SER A 90 11.80 1.47 11.00
N ASP A 91 10.82 2.38 11.00
CA ASP A 91 11.04 3.81 10.68
C ASP A 91 12.20 4.41 11.50
N ARG A 92 12.31 4.01 12.77
CA ARG A 92 13.35 4.48 13.67
C ARG A 92 14.73 3.97 13.26
N GLN A 93 14.87 2.67 13.01
CA GLN A 93 16.14 2.08 12.56
C GLN A 93 16.60 2.72 11.24
N ALA A 94 15.70 2.87 10.27
CA ALA A 94 16.02 3.51 9.00
C ALA A 94 16.47 4.98 9.18
N THR A 95 15.80 5.72 10.07
CA THR A 95 16.16 7.12 10.39
C THR A 95 17.53 7.22 11.07
N GLU A 96 17.85 6.28 11.97
CA GLU A 96 19.15 6.24 12.68
C GLU A 96 20.31 5.88 11.75
N ILE A 97 20.08 5.08 10.70
CA ILE A 97 21.11 4.72 9.70
C ILE A 97 21.49 5.90 8.80
N VAL A 98 20.51 6.74 8.43
CA VAL A 98 20.72 7.86 7.50
C VAL A 98 21.23 9.13 8.20
N ARG A 99 21.00 9.23 9.51
CA ARG A 99 21.39 10.39 10.32
C ARG A 99 22.90 10.47 10.55
#